data_AF-A0A127SRU4-F1
#
_entry.id   AF-A0A127SRU4-F1
#
_cell.length_a   1.000
_cell.length_b   1.000
_cell.length_c   1.000
_cell.angle_alpha   90.00
_cell.angle_beta   90.00
_cell.angle_gamma   90.00
#
_symmetry.space_group_name_H-M   'P 1'
#
loop_
_entity.id
_entity.type
_entity.pdbx_description
1 polymer ?
#
loop_
_entity_poly.entity_id
_entity_poly.type
_entity_poly.pdbx_seq_one_letter_code
_entity_poly.pdbx_strand_id
1 'polypeptide(L)' 'MGKTAIVIEPIDNSVNKGRVTLEGTDWAARTEDGSKISEGTPVKVVRIDGAKLIVSEEK' A
#
# COMPACT_ATOMS: atom_id res chain seq x y z
N MET A 1 6.09 -15.39 -2.68
CA MET A 1 6.47 -14.47 -1.59
C MET A 1 5.92 -13.10 -1.97
N GLY A 2 4.95 -12.56 -1.21
CA GLY A 2 4.33 -11.26 -1.52
C GLY A 2 5.40 -10.16 -1.55
N LYS A 3 5.32 -9.24 -2.51
CA LYS A 3 6.30 -8.16 -2.63
C LYS A 3 6.14 -7.19 -1.46
N THR A 4 7.24 -6.67 -0.92
CA THR A 4 7.24 -5.61 0.09
C THR A 4 7.33 -4.27 -0.60
N ALA A 5 6.49 -3.32 -0.19
CA ALA A 5 6.48 -1.95 -0.68
C ALA A 5 6.59 -0.99 0.51
N ILE A 6 7.12 0.20 0.28
CA ILE A 6 7.19 1.25 1.31
C ILE A 6 6.11 2.28 1.01
N VAL A 7 5.32 2.64 2.01
CA VAL A 7 4.33 3.72 1.86
C VAL A 7 5.07 5.04 1.66
N ILE A 8 4.84 5.71 0.53
CA ILE A 8 5.39 7.04 0.22
C ILE A 8 4.33 8.13 0.30
N GLU A 9 3.06 7.75 0.36
CA GLU A 9 1.95 8.65 0.66
C GLU A 9 0.97 7.89 1.56
N PRO A 10 0.56 8.47 2.71
CA PRO A 10 -0.25 7.77 3.69
C PRO A 10 -1.51 7.19 3.06
N ILE A 11 -1.77 5.92 3.38
CA ILE A 11 -2.91 5.18 2.86
C ILE A 11 -4.13 5.47 3.73
N ASP A 12 -5.19 5.97 3.11
CA ASP A 12 -6.49 6.21 3.75
C ASP A 12 -7.64 5.84 2.79
N ASN A 13 -8.26 4.69 3.10
CA ASN A 13 -9.56 4.20 2.63
C ASN A 13 -10.59 5.32 2.38
N SER A 14 -10.76 6.17 3.39
CA SER A 14 -11.86 7.15 3.48
C SER A 14 -11.75 8.25 2.43
N VAL A 15 -10.52 8.68 2.13
CA VAL A 15 -10.24 9.72 1.14
C VAL A 15 -9.67 9.16 -0.17
N ASN A 16 -9.68 7.83 -0.33
CA ASN A 16 -9.10 7.13 -1.48
C ASN A 16 -7.64 7.54 -1.78
N LYS A 17 -6.86 7.88 -0.75
CA LYS A 17 -5.44 8.19 -0.86
C LYS A 17 -4.58 6.99 -0.46
N GLY A 18 -3.38 6.95 -0.99
CA GLY A 18 -2.42 5.91 -0.68
C GLY A 18 -1.52 5.59 -1.85
N ARG A 19 -0.22 5.69 -1.60
CA ARG A 19 0.79 5.37 -2.60
C ARG A 19 1.96 4.68 -1.94
N VAL A 20 2.46 3.66 -2.61
CA VAL A 20 3.64 2.90 -2.17
C VAL A 20 4.69 2.92 -3.27
N THR A 21 5.95 2.84 -2.88
CA THR A 21 7.04 2.54 -3.80
C THR A 21 7.35 1.06 -3.74
N LEU A 22 7.35 0.43 -4.90
CA LEU A 22 7.69 -0.96 -5.09
C LEU A 22 8.82 -1.05 -6.12
N GLU A 23 9.99 -1.51 -5.70
CA GLU A 23 11.19 -1.63 -6.57
C GLU A 23 11.54 -0.31 -7.29
N GLY A 24 11.28 0.84 -6.64
CA GLY A 24 11.53 2.17 -7.20
C GLY A 24 10.44 2.71 -8.11
N THR A 25 9.35 1.96 -8.31
CA THR A 25 8.17 2.44 -9.05
C THR A 25 7.07 2.84 -8.08
N ASP A 26 6.45 4.00 -8.29
CA ASP A 26 5.31 4.42 -7.49
C ASP A 26 4.02 3.75 -7.98
N TRP A 27 3.26 3.21 -7.03
CA TRP A 27 1.99 2.53 -7.28
C TRP A 27 0.93 3.03 -6.30
N ALA A 28 -0.30 3.21 -6.79
CA ALA A 28 -1.43 3.47 -5.92
C ALA A 28 -1.67 2.23 -5.04
N ALA A 29 -1.81 2.42 -3.74
CA ALA A 29 -2.02 1.33 -2.80
C ALA A 29 -3.19 1.59 -1.86
N ARG A 30 -3.84 0.50 -1.44
CA ARG A 30 -4.99 0.52 -0.54
C ARG A 30 -4.90 -0.64 0.43
N THR A 31 -5.39 -0.43 1.64
CA THR A 31 -5.48 -1.50 2.62
C THR A 31 -6.68 -2.39 2.37
N GLU A 32 -6.52 -3.70 2.57
CA GLU A 32 -7.63 -4.66 2.47
C GLU A 32 -8.69 -4.43 3.55
N ASP A 33 -8.25 -4.15 4.78
CA ASP A 33 -9.10 -3.95 5.96
C ASP A 33 -9.65 -2.51 6.08
N GLY A 34 -9.15 -1.58 5.25
CA GLY A 34 -9.49 -0.16 5.37
C GLY A 34 -8.72 0.60 6.45
N SER A 35 -7.77 -0.07 7.11
CA SER A 35 -6.85 0.56 8.09
C SER A 35 -6.02 1.66 7.42
N LYS A 36 -5.64 2.67 8.21
CA LYS A 36 -4.79 3.77 7.73
C LYS A 36 -3.34 3.45 7.99
N ILE A 37 -2.49 3.66 6.99
CA ILE A 37 -1.05 3.39 7.10
C ILE A 37 -0.29 4.68 6.84
N SER A 38 0.62 5.02 7.75
CA SER A 38 1.46 6.21 7.64
C SER A 38 2.53 6.05 6.56
N GLU A 39 3.02 7.20 6.07
CA GLU A 39 4.20 7.25 5.23
C GLU A 39 5.43 6.66 5.95
N GLY A 40 6.29 5.98 5.20
CA GLY A 40 7.49 5.31 5.68
C GLY A 40 7.24 3.90 6.22
N THR A 41 5.99 3.47 6.37
CA THR A 41 5.67 2.14 6.86
C THR A 41 5.89 1.08 5.77
N PRO A 42 6.62 -0.02 6.06
CA PRO A 42 6.70 -1.16 5.17
C PRO A 42 5.37 -1.93 5.18
N VAL A 43 4.88 -2.25 3.99
CA VAL A 43 3.63 -2.98 3.79
C VAL A 43 3.84 -4.13 2.82
N LYS A 44 3.02 -5.17 2.99
CA LYS A 44 3.07 -6.35 2.15
C LYS A 44 1.97 -6.32 1.11
N VAL A 45 2.34 -6.51 -0.15
CA VAL A 45 1.37 -6.64 -1.25
C VAL A 45 0.65 -7.98 -1.12
N VAL A 46 -0.65 -7.92 -0.86
CA VAL A 46 -1.55 -9.07 -0.75
C VAL A 46 -2.00 -9.50 -2.16
N ARG A 47 -2.45 -8.53 -2.97
CA ARG A 47 -2.93 -8.75 -4.34
C ARG A 47 -2.88 -7.48 -5.17
N ILE A 48 -3.05 -7.62 -6.48
CA ILE A 48 -3.10 -6.52 -7.44
C ILE A 48 -4.55 -6.39 -7.92
N ASP A 49 -5.12 -5.20 -7.78
CA ASP A 49 -6.46 -4.83 -8.23
C ASP A 49 -6.33 -3.85 -9.42
N GLY A 50 -6.14 -4.41 -10.61
CA GLY A 50 -5.89 -3.64 -11.83
C GLY A 50 -4.63 -2.79 -11.73
N ALA A 51 -4.79 -1.48 -11.56
CA ALA A 51 -3.69 -0.51 -11.41
C ALA A 51 -3.38 -0.14 -9.94
N LYS A 52 -4.02 -0.81 -8.97
CA LYS A 52 -3.86 -0.54 -7.54
C LYS A 52 -3.34 -1.78 -6.82
N LEU A 53 -2.43 -1.57 -5.89
CA LEU A 53 -1.93 -2.63 -5.02
C LEU A 53 -2.81 -2.70 -3.77
N ILE A 54 -3.30 -3.90 -3.46
CA ILE A 54 -3.92 -4.17 -2.18
C ILE A 54 -2.81 -4.64 -1.24
N VAL A 55 -2.60 -3.87 -0.18
CA VAL A 55 -1.53 -4.07 0.80
C VAL A 55 -2.11 -4.32 2.18
N SER A 56 -1.31 -4.93 3.04
CA SER A 56 -1.59 -5.07 4.47
C SER A 56 -0.36 -4.69 5.28
N GLU A 57 -0.56 -4.21 6.50
CA GLU A 57 0.53 -3.94 7.43
C GLU A 57 1.29 -5.24 7.71
N GLU A 58 2.61 -5.20 7.55
CA GLU A 58 3.46 -6.32 7.97
C GLU A 58 3.68 -6.16 9.47
N LYS A 59 2.91 -6.92 10.26
CA LYS A 59 2.92 -6.91 11.73
C LYS A 59 3.98 -7.83 12.29
#